data_AF-A0A1X7UFP5-F1
#
_entry.id   AF-A0A1X7UFP5-F1
#
_cell.length_a   1.000
_cell.length_b   1.000
_cell.length_c   1.000
_cell.angle_alpha   90.00
_cell.angle_beta   90.00
_cell.angle_gamma   90.00
#
_symmetry.space_group_name_H-M   'P 1'
#
loop_
_entity.id
_entity.type
_entity.pdbx_description
1 polymer ?
#
loop_
_entity_poly.entity_id
_entity_poly.type
_entity_poly.pdbx_seq_one_letter_code
_entity_poly.pdbx_strand_id
1 'polypeptide(L)'
;MMEMQQTDALTISNALKDVLLRCSLPRQQCRGRSYDGASNMAGHLYGVAVHLQGEEPRAHYVHCLAHSLNLCLQECSCKCSALRDALGVTQELYNPIRASPKQLGLFNRIKNEIASSSPG
;
A
#
# COMPACT_ATOMS: atom_id res chain seq x y z
N MET A 1 9.66 3.41 -12.02
CA MET A 1 9.66 3.44 -10.55
C MET A 1 10.70 4.48 -10.15
N MET A 2 10.36 5.44 -9.28
CA MET A 2 11.31 6.47 -8.84
C MET A 2 12.11 5.92 -7.66
N GLU A 3 13.43 5.86 -7.79
CA GLU A 3 14.29 5.51 -6.66
C GLU A 3 14.38 6.70 -5.69
N MET A 4 14.22 6.41 -4.41
CA MET A 4 14.34 7.38 -3.33
C MET A 4 15.39 6.88 -2.34
N GLN A 5 16.27 7.78 -1.90
CA GLN A 5 17.35 7.42 -0.98
C GLN A 5 16.85 7.14 0.45
N GLN A 6 15.74 7.77 0.84
CA GLN A 6 15.15 7.68 2.17
C GLN A 6 13.62 7.72 2.08
N THR A 7 12.95 7.19 3.11
CA THR A 7 11.48 7.13 3.23
C THR A 7 10.94 8.09 4.29
N ASP A 8 11.72 9.12 4.65
CA ASP A 8 11.26 10.21 5.50
C ASP A 8 10.31 11.16 4.76
N ALA A 9 9.57 11.95 5.52
CA ALA A 9 8.54 12.82 4.99
C ALA A 9 9.07 13.92 4.05
N LEU A 10 10.29 14.42 4.29
CA LEU A 10 10.88 15.47 3.47
C LEU A 10 11.25 14.91 2.10
N THR A 11 11.91 13.75 2.07
CA THR A 11 12.28 13.06 0.83
C THR A 11 11.04 12.71 0.01
N ILE A 12 9.99 12.19 0.65
CA ILE A 12 8.70 11.90 -0.01
C ILE A 12 8.04 13.17 -0.56
N SER A 13 8.01 14.26 0.23
CA SER A 13 7.41 15.53 -0.19
C SER A 13 8.11 16.11 -1.42
N ASN A 14 9.45 16.05 -1.44
CA ASN A 14 10.24 16.55 -2.57
C ASN A 14 10.05 15.68 -3.82
N ALA A 15 10.03 14.37 -3.65
CA ALA A 15 9.73 13.44 -4.74
C ALA A 15 8.34 13.70 -5.35
N LEU A 16 7.32 13.92 -4.52
CA LEU A 16 5.98 14.23 -5.00
C LEU A 16 5.95 15.55 -5.79
N LYS A 17 6.63 16.59 -5.31
CA LYS A 17 6.71 17.87 -6.03
C LYS A 17 7.38 17.73 -7.39
N ASP A 18 8.49 17.00 -7.45
CA ASP A 18 9.18 16.71 -8.71
C ASP A 18 8.26 16.00 -9.71
N VAL A 19 7.54 14.97 -9.27
CA VAL A 19 6.58 14.24 -10.11
C VAL A 19 5.47 15.17 -10.61
N LEU A 20 4.88 15.97 -9.73
CA LEU A 20 3.84 16.93 -10.14
C LEU A 20 4.35 17.93 -11.18
N LEU A 21 5.58 18.44 -11.02
CA LEU A 21 6.21 19.33 -11.99
C LEU A 21 6.43 18.64 -13.33
N ARG A 22 6.98 17.42 -13.34
CA ARG A 22 7.20 16.64 -14.57
C ARG A 22 5.89 16.29 -15.28
N CYS A 23 4.81 16.09 -14.54
CA CYS A 23 3.47 15.86 -15.09
C CYS A 23 2.75 17.16 -15.50
N SER A 24 3.38 18.34 -15.37
CA SER A 24 2.75 19.64 -15.62
C SER A 24 1.46 19.87 -14.82
N LEU A 25 1.39 19.29 -13.61
CA LEU A 25 0.25 19.43 -12.70
C LEU A 25 0.51 20.55 -11.68
N PRO A 26 -0.21 21.68 -11.75
CA PRO A 26 -0.03 22.78 -10.81
C PRO A 26 -0.44 22.35 -9.41
N ARG A 27 0.47 22.44 -8.44
CA ARG A 27 0.23 22.07 -7.03
C ARG A 27 -1.01 22.75 -6.42
N GLN A 28 -1.32 23.96 -6.88
CA GLN A 28 -2.44 24.79 -6.46
C GLN A 28 -3.81 24.24 -6.90
N GLN A 29 -3.81 23.39 -7.94
CA GLN A 29 -5.00 22.69 -8.44
C GLN A 29 -5.18 21.32 -7.78
N CYS A 30 -4.12 20.74 -7.20
CA CYS A 30 -4.14 19.48 -6.47
C CYS A 30 -4.67 19.66 -5.03
N ARG A 31 -5.95 20.01 -4.91
CA ARG A 31 -6.60 20.33 -3.62
C ARG A 31 -7.08 19.12 -2.84
N GLY A 32 -7.47 18.03 -3.49
CA GLY A 32 -7.82 16.79 -2.81
C GLY A 32 -6.56 15.97 -2.58
N ARG A 33 -6.11 15.85 -1.32
CA ARG A 33 -4.91 15.07 -0.98
C ARG A 33 -5.23 14.00 0.04
N SER A 34 -5.01 12.75 -0.34
CA SER A 34 -5.21 11.60 0.55
C SER A 34 -3.89 11.04 1.06
N TYR A 35 -3.82 10.72 2.36
CA TYR A 35 -2.62 10.15 3.00
C TYR A 35 -2.99 8.90 3.79
N ASP A 36 -2.10 7.91 3.85
CA ASP A 36 -2.24 6.81 4.81
C ASP A 36 -1.89 7.27 6.24
N GLY A 37 -2.15 6.42 7.23
CA GLY A 37 -1.89 6.71 8.63
C GLY A 37 -0.42 6.61 9.04
N ALA A 38 0.52 6.39 8.11
CA ALA A 38 1.93 6.25 8.45
C ALA A 38 2.48 7.58 8.99
N SER A 39 3.39 7.51 9.96
CA SER A 39 3.96 8.69 10.63
C SER A 39 4.60 9.66 9.64
N ASN A 40 5.29 9.16 8.63
CA ASN A 40 5.95 10.00 7.64
C ASN A 40 4.96 10.62 6.65
N MET A 41 3.75 10.07 6.51
CA MET A 41 2.71 10.59 5.60
C MET A 41 1.75 11.55 6.31
N ALA A 42 1.15 11.10 7.41
CA ALA A 42 0.11 11.82 8.15
C ALA A 42 0.54 12.33 9.53
N GLY A 43 1.82 12.21 9.90
CA GLY A 43 2.34 12.69 11.18
C GLY A 43 2.07 14.19 11.37
N HIS A 44 1.58 14.56 12.55
CA HIS A 44 1.10 15.91 12.83
C HIS A 44 2.21 16.98 12.91
N LEU A 45 3.46 16.58 13.15
CA LEU A 45 4.59 17.51 13.27
C LEU A 45 5.46 17.56 12.00
N TYR A 46 5.77 16.38 11.45
CA TYR A 46 6.75 16.24 10.36
C TYR A 46 6.25 15.29 9.27
N GLY A 47 4.94 15.12 9.09
CA GLY A 47 4.39 14.31 8.01
C GLY A 47 4.38 15.06 6.67
N VAL A 48 4.34 14.31 5.56
CA VAL A 48 4.14 14.87 4.20
C VAL A 48 2.91 15.76 4.14
N ALA A 49 1.82 15.36 4.80
CA ALA A 49 0.60 16.15 4.92
C ALA A 49 0.89 17.56 5.46
N VAL A 50 1.67 17.67 6.54
CA VAL A 50 2.02 18.96 7.18
C VAL A 50 2.88 19.81 6.25
N HIS A 51 3.93 19.22 5.67
CA HIS A 51 4.82 19.92 4.75
C HIS A 51 4.06 20.52 3.56
N LEU A 52 3.19 19.72 2.94
CA LEU A 52 2.46 20.16 1.75
C LEU A 52 1.27 21.06 2.08
N GLN A 53 0.69 20.97 3.29
CA GLN A 53 -0.35 21.88 3.77
C GLN A 53 0.23 23.28 4.01
N GLY A 54 1.45 23.38 4.52
CA GLY A 54 2.13 24.66 4.72
C GLY A 54 2.36 25.42 3.40
N GLU A 55 2.53 24.71 2.29
CA GLU A 55 2.72 25.31 0.96
C GLU A 55 1.41 25.62 0.22
N GLU A 56 0.37 24.83 0.44
CA GLU A 56 -0.94 25.01 -0.18
C GLU A 56 -2.04 24.80 0.85
N PRO A 57 -2.39 25.84 1.62
CA PRO A 57 -3.37 25.74 2.71
C PRO A 57 -4.79 25.39 2.26
N ARG A 58 -5.11 25.53 0.97
CA ARG A 58 -6.43 25.16 0.42
C ARG A 58 -6.53 23.68 0.10
N ALA A 59 -5.44 22.92 0.17
CA ALA A 59 -5.51 21.48 0.03
C ALA A 59 -6.19 20.89 1.27
N HIS A 60 -7.12 19.98 1.06
CA HIS A 60 -7.77 19.26 2.14
C HIS A 60 -7.04 17.95 2.38
N TYR A 61 -6.65 17.74 3.65
CA TYR A 61 -6.22 16.43 4.12
C TYR A 61 -7.43 15.49 4.16
N VAL A 62 -7.30 14.34 3.50
CA VAL A 62 -8.26 13.24 3.56
C VAL A 62 -7.50 11.99 3.99
N HIS A 63 -8.03 11.26 4.97
CA HIS A 63 -7.44 9.97 5.30
C HIS A 63 -7.73 8.96 4.18
N CYS A 64 -6.75 8.13 3.81
CA CYS A 64 -6.90 7.17 2.72
C CYS A 64 -8.01 6.16 3.03
N LEU A 65 -9.12 6.25 2.29
CA LEU A 65 -10.30 5.38 2.47
C LEU A 65 -9.97 3.91 2.24
N ALA A 66 -9.12 3.60 1.26
CA ALA A 66 -8.69 2.22 1.00
C ALA A 66 -7.94 1.63 2.20
N HIS A 67 -7.07 2.43 2.84
CA HIS A 67 -6.36 2.01 4.04
C HIS A 67 -7.32 1.85 5.23
N SER A 68 -8.22 2.81 5.44
CA SER A 68 -9.26 2.73 6.48
C SER A 68 -10.16 1.50 6.31
N LEU A 69 -10.56 1.18 5.08
CA LEU A 69 -11.35 -0.01 4.77
C LEU A 69 -10.55 -1.28 5.07
N ASN A 70 -9.29 -1.34 4.67
CA ASN A 70 -8.43 -2.49 4.95
C ASN A 70 -8.29 -2.76 6.45
N LEU A 71 -8.09 -1.72 7.26
CA LEU A 71 -8.03 -1.85 8.73
C LEU A 71 -9.36 -2.36 9.30
N CYS A 72 -10.50 -1.83 8.82
CA CYS A 72 -11.81 -2.30 9.25
C CYS A 72 -12.02 -3.79 8.91
N LEU A 73 -11.65 -4.20 7.69
CA LEU A 73 -11.74 -5.59 7.26
C LEU A 73 -10.82 -6.51 8.07
N GLN A 74 -9.60 -6.06 8.37
CA GLN A 74 -8.66 -6.79 9.21
C GLN A 74 -9.25 -7.03 10.61
N GLU A 75 -9.74 -5.98 11.26
CA GLU A 75 -10.40 -6.08 12.58
C GLU A 75 -11.62 -6.99 12.55
N CYS A 76 -12.48 -6.87 11.53
CA CYS A 76 -13.63 -7.75 11.34
C CYS A 76 -13.21 -9.22 11.17
N SER A 77 -12.15 -9.46 10.38
CA SER A 77 -11.64 -10.80 10.12
C SER A 77 -11.10 -11.48 11.38
N CYS A 78 -10.46 -10.73 12.28
CA CYS A 78 -9.96 -11.24 13.56
C CYS A 78 -11.10 -11.66 14.50
N LYS A 79 -12.24 -10.96 14.45
CA LYS A 79 -13.40 -11.20 15.32
C LYS A 79 -14.31 -12.32 14.82
N CYS A 80 -14.29 -12.62 13.53
CA CYS A 80 -15.02 -13.75 12.94
C CYS A 80 -14.13 -15.00 12.92
N SER A 81 -14.42 -16.00 13.76
CA SER A 81 -13.62 -17.22 13.85
C SER A 81 -13.50 -17.94 12.50
N ALA A 82 -14.59 -18.10 11.76
CA ALA A 82 -14.57 -18.74 10.46
C ALA A 82 -13.63 -18.05 9.46
N LEU A 83 -13.63 -16.71 9.41
CA LEU A 83 -12.73 -15.95 8.53
C LEU A 83 -11.28 -16.04 9.01
N ARG A 84 -11.04 -15.85 10.31
CA ARG A 84 -9.70 -15.97 10.89
C ARG A 84 -9.10 -17.33 10.65
N ASP A 85 -9.85 -18.41 10.86
CA ASP A 85 -9.38 -19.78 10.72
C ASP A 85 -9.11 -20.10 9.24
N ALA A 86 -9.98 -19.68 8.32
CA ALA A 86 -9.76 -19.80 6.88
C ALA A 86 -8.50 -19.05 6.39
N LEU A 87 -8.30 -17.81 6.87
CA LEU A 87 -7.09 -17.04 6.58
C LEU A 87 -5.85 -17.69 7.20
N GLY A 88 -5.96 -18.24 8.41
CA GLY A 88 -4.91 -18.97 9.10
C GLY A 88 -4.43 -20.19 8.30
N VAL A 89 -5.35 -21.06 7.88
CA VAL A 89 -5.03 -22.21 7.02
C VAL A 89 -4.37 -21.77 5.72
N THR A 90 -4.88 -20.70 5.10
CA THR A 90 -4.28 -20.15 3.87
C THR A 90 -2.84 -19.68 4.12
N GLN A 91 -2.59 -19.01 5.24
CA GLN A 91 -1.26 -18.52 5.62
C GLN A 91 -0.30 -19.68 5.91
N GLU A 92 -0.75 -20.72 6.60
CA GLU A 92 0.02 -21.93 6.90
C GLU A 92 0.44 -22.68 5.63
N LEU A 93 -0.41 -22.71 4.60
CA LEU A 93 -0.07 -23.28 3.29
C LEU A 93 0.87 -22.38 2.49
N TYR A 94 0.65 -21.06 2.54
CA TYR A 94 1.43 -20.09 1.77
C TYR A 94 2.88 -19.95 2.26
N ASN A 95 3.08 -19.90 3.59
CA ASN A 95 4.40 -19.71 4.21
C ASN A 95 5.48 -20.69 3.72
N PRO A 96 5.28 -22.02 3.69
CA PRO A 96 6.29 -22.96 3.21
C PRO A 96 6.54 -22.84 1.70
N ILE A 97 5.52 -22.53 0.90
CA ILE A 97 5.67 -22.30 -0.56
C ILE A 97 6.63 -21.15 -0.80
N ARG A 98 6.50 -20.06 -0.02
CA ARG A 98 7.35 -18.87 -0.11
C ARG A 98 8.66 -18.96 0.66
N ALA A 99 8.85 -19.97 1.51
CA ALA A 99 10.03 -20.12 2.33
C ALA A 99 11.32 -20.29 1.50
N SER A 100 11.24 -20.75 0.25
CA SER A 100 12.39 -20.76 -0.65
C SER A 100 12.01 -20.60 -2.13
N PRO A 101 12.92 -20.04 -2.96
CA PRO A 101 12.72 -19.97 -4.41
C PRO A 101 12.48 -21.36 -5.04
N LYS A 102 13.04 -22.42 -4.46
CA LYS A 102 12.85 -23.81 -4.91
C LYS A 102 11.41 -24.27 -4.72
N GLN A 103 10.83 -24.02 -3.54
CA GLN A 103 9.45 -24.38 -3.23
C GLN A 103 8.46 -23.57 -4.09
N LEU A 104 8.72 -22.27 -4.27
CA LEU A 104 7.93 -21.43 -5.17
C LEU A 104 8.02 -21.91 -6.62
N GLY A 105 9.21 -22.33 -7.06
CA GLY A 105 9.42 -22.93 -8.38
C GLY A 105 8.63 -24.23 -8.58
N LEU A 106 8.61 -25.11 -7.58
CA LEU A 106 7.80 -26.34 -7.60
C LEU A 106 6.31 -26.03 -7.67
N PHE A 107 5.81 -25.13 -6.83
CA PHE A 107 4.41 -24.71 -6.83
C PHE A 107 3.98 -24.16 -8.20
N ASN A 108 4.79 -23.31 -8.82
CA ASN A 108 4.49 -22.77 -10.15
C ASN A 108 4.45 -23.85 -11.25
N ARG A 109 5.30 -24.89 -11.15
CA ARG A 109 5.23 -26.04 -12.08
C ARG A 109 3.89 -26.77 -11.95
N ILE A 110 3.53 -27.16 -10.72
CA ILE A 110 2.25 -27.85 -10.44
C ILE A 110 1.07 -27.00 -10.91
N LYS A 111 1.08 -25.70 -10.63
CA LYS A 111 0.04 -24.77 -11.08
C LYS A 111 -0.12 -24.79 -12.62
N ASN A 112 0.98 -24.79 -13.36
CA ASN A 112 0.94 -24.82 -14.82
C ASN A 112 0.46 -26.17 -15.38
N GLU A 113 0.83 -27.28 -14.74
CA GLU A 113 0.36 -28.62 -15.10
C GLU A 113 -1.16 -28.76 -14.91
N ILE A 114 -1.70 -28.24 -13.80
CA ILE A 114 -3.15 -28.21 -13.54
C ILE A 114 -3.88 -27.31 -14.55
N ALA A 115 -3.31 -26.14 -14.87
CA ALA A 115 -3.88 -25.24 -15.87
C ALA A 115 -3.92 -25.84 -17.28
N SER A 116 -2.92 -26.67 -17.63
CA SER A 116 -2.87 -27.37 -18.92
C SER A 116 -3.79 -28.59 -19.02
N SER A 117 -4.29 -29.11 -17.89
CA SER A 117 -5.12 -30.32 -17.83
C SER A 117 -6.61 -30.04 -17.64
N SER A 118 -7.00 -28.76 -17.50
CA SER A 118 -8.42 -28.35 -17.46
C SER A 118 -8.90 -28.05 -18.88
N PRO A 119 -9.79 -28.85 -19.48
CA PRO A 119 -10.43 -28.50 -20.74
C PRO A 119 -11.41 -27.35 -20.47
N GLY A 120 -11.17 -26.21 -21.12
CA GLY A 120 -12.20 -25.18 -21.27
C GLY A 120 -13.33 -25.66 -22.19
#